data_AF-A0A5J6J281-F1
#
_entry.id   AF-A0A5J6J281-F1
#
_cell.length_a   1.000
_cell.length_b   1.000
_cell.length_c   1.000
_cell.angle_alpha   90.00
_cell.angle_beta   90.00
_cell.angle_gamma   90.00
#
_symmetry.space_group_name_H-M   'P 1'
#
loop_
_entity.id
_entity.type
_entity.pdbx_description
1 polymer ?
#
loop_
_entity_poly.entity_id
_entity_poly.type
_entity_poly.pdbx_seq_one_letter_code
_entity_poly.pdbx_strand_id
1 'polypeptide(L)'
;MHVRPRPLIAPAVLVALAAALTACSGHPDRPAAPARSASAPPSGSASPSATAPATATPSASAVTPTPASASAPASPAAPGKTPAAAPAVVTRLSLTAAAASGGGLKLVRGGPAQEFTVTVHNGNSQAYGHLLIAFQMEPLTGEPGDLPGPATPFVLERRDPATGTWRAADLRIATDAKPAHLYTGGTALARDAVRTERYRLRATATGPTGSSPLLVYAIDADAAEGTRADFEHPGHVSLPLTTRRIL
;
A
#
# COMPACT_ATOMS: atom_id res chain seq x y z
N MET A 1 28.88 17.07 56.89
CA MET A 1 28.02 18.00 56.10
C MET A 1 28.84 19.24 55.75
N HIS A 2 29.28 19.35 54.51
CA HIS A 2 29.95 20.56 54.00
C HIS A 2 29.28 20.96 52.68
N VAL A 3 28.52 22.04 52.76
CA VAL A 3 27.86 22.71 51.64
C VAL A 3 28.89 23.65 51.01
N ARG A 4 29.20 23.49 49.72
CA ARG A 4 29.95 24.49 48.95
C ARG A 4 29.01 25.20 47.97
N PRO A 5 29.09 26.55 47.86
CA PRO A 5 28.21 27.35 47.02
C PRO A 5 28.60 27.37 45.54
N ARG A 6 27.58 27.61 44.70
CA ARG A 6 27.58 27.78 43.23
C ARG A 6 28.45 28.96 42.75
N PRO A 7 28.87 28.91 41.48
CA PRO A 7 28.66 30.07 40.62
C PRO A 7 27.73 29.78 39.43
N LEU A 8 26.80 30.72 39.22
CA LEU A 8 25.90 30.91 38.08
C LEU A 8 26.72 31.28 36.82
N ILE A 9 26.50 30.60 35.70
CA ILE A 9 26.85 31.13 34.37
C ILE A 9 25.70 30.80 33.39
N ALA A 10 24.98 31.84 32.99
CA ALA A 10 24.19 31.98 31.77
C ALA A 10 24.16 33.50 31.45
N PRO A 11 23.85 33.99 30.24
CA PRO A 11 23.57 33.30 28.97
C PRO A 11 24.35 33.89 27.77
N ALA A 12 24.29 33.25 26.60
CA ALA A 12 24.49 33.96 25.33
C ALA A 12 23.57 33.38 24.26
N VAL A 13 22.47 34.09 24.02
CA VAL A 13 21.56 33.94 22.89
C VAL A 13 22.19 34.65 21.70
N LEU A 14 22.24 34.00 20.53
CA LEU A 14 22.50 34.69 19.28
C LEU A 14 21.50 34.22 18.23
N VAL A 15 20.46 35.04 18.07
CA VAL A 15 19.49 35.01 16.97
C VAL A 15 20.08 35.87 15.86
N ALA A 16 20.20 35.32 14.66
CA ALA A 16 20.39 36.10 13.44
C ALA A 16 19.29 35.73 12.45
N LEU A 17 18.25 36.58 12.45
CA LEU A 17 17.18 36.63 11.47
C LEU A 17 17.61 37.64 10.39
N ALA A 18 17.62 37.26 9.12
CA ALA A 18 17.76 38.20 8.02
C ALA A 18 16.69 37.89 6.96
N ALA A 19 15.59 38.64 7.04
CA ALA A 19 14.63 38.84 5.96
C ALA A 19 14.53 40.34 5.73
N ALA A 20 14.81 40.80 4.51
CA ALA A 20 14.50 42.15 4.07
C ALA A 20 13.73 42.07 2.75
N LEU A 21 12.47 42.47 2.84
CA LEU A 21 11.52 42.69 1.76
C LEU A 21 11.90 43.97 1.02
N THR A 22 11.88 43.93 -0.32
CA THR A 22 11.88 45.14 -1.16
C THR A 22 10.51 45.25 -1.80
N ALA A 23 9.70 46.19 -1.32
CA ALA A 23 8.49 46.64 -1.96
C ALA A 23 8.59 48.16 -2.16
N CYS A 24 8.55 48.60 -3.42
CA CYS A 24 8.17 49.96 -3.78
C CYS A 24 7.13 49.88 -4.91
N SER A 25 6.06 50.59 -4.66
CA SER A 25 4.77 50.69 -5.32
C SER A 25 4.79 51.35 -6.70
N GLY A 26 3.88 50.90 -7.57
CA GLY A 26 3.44 51.63 -8.77
C GLY A 26 2.12 51.07 -9.31
N HIS A 27 1.03 51.81 -9.11
CA HIS A 27 -0.28 51.74 -9.78
C HIS A 27 -0.63 53.20 -10.13
N PRO A 28 -1.29 53.59 -11.26
CA PRO A 28 -2.53 53.05 -11.86
C PRO A 28 -2.39 52.80 -13.40
N ASP A 29 -3.32 52.31 -14.23
CA ASP A 29 -4.75 52.57 -14.35
C ASP A 29 -5.41 51.60 -15.39
N ARG A 30 -6.71 51.32 -15.18
CA ARG A 30 -7.79 50.86 -16.10
C ARG A 30 -7.82 49.49 -16.85
N PRO A 31 -9.07 48.97 -17.16
CA PRO A 31 -9.36 47.56 -17.44
C PRO A 31 -9.62 47.23 -18.92
N ALA A 32 -9.49 45.95 -19.28
CA ALA A 32 -10.17 45.34 -20.43
C ALA A 32 -10.46 43.85 -20.17
N ALA A 33 -11.73 43.46 -20.30
CA ALA A 33 -12.17 42.08 -20.50
C ALA A 33 -12.36 41.82 -22.02
N PRO A 34 -12.84 40.64 -22.44
CA PRO A 34 -12.15 39.36 -22.56
C PRO A 34 -11.90 38.99 -24.04
N ALA A 35 -10.90 38.15 -24.32
CA ALA A 35 -10.76 37.54 -25.64
C ALA A 35 -10.74 36.01 -25.53
N ARG A 36 -11.81 35.40 -26.05
CA ARG A 36 -11.84 34.01 -26.50
C ARG A 36 -10.83 33.84 -27.63
N SER A 37 -10.12 32.72 -27.66
CA SER A 37 -9.87 31.98 -28.90
C SER A 37 -9.56 30.53 -28.59
N ALA A 38 -10.38 29.68 -29.19
CA ALA A 38 -10.23 28.24 -29.25
C ALA A 38 -9.08 27.87 -30.20
N SER A 39 -8.40 26.75 -29.93
CA SER A 39 -8.06 25.80 -30.99
C SER A 39 -7.81 24.42 -30.40
N ALA A 40 -8.28 23.42 -31.14
CA ALA A 40 -8.54 22.03 -30.77
C ALA A 40 -7.26 21.13 -30.85
N PRO A 41 -7.34 19.84 -30.44
CA PRO A 41 -6.19 18.95 -30.32
C PRO A 41 -5.93 18.15 -31.61
N PRO A 42 -4.71 17.60 -31.83
CA PRO A 42 -4.54 16.51 -32.76
C PRO A 42 -4.70 15.15 -32.06
N SER A 43 -5.67 14.39 -32.57
CA SER A 43 -5.82 12.95 -32.44
C SER A 43 -4.60 12.22 -33.03
N GLY A 44 -4.10 11.22 -32.31
CA GLY A 44 -3.08 10.29 -32.80
C GLY A 44 -3.43 8.87 -32.36
N SER A 45 -4.29 8.22 -33.13
CA SER A 45 -4.65 6.81 -32.98
C SER A 45 -3.85 6.02 -34.02
N ALA A 46 -3.06 5.03 -33.58
CA ALA A 46 -2.43 4.07 -34.48
C ALA A 46 -2.40 2.69 -33.82
N SER A 47 -3.37 1.85 -34.18
CA SER A 47 -3.33 0.40 -34.03
C SER A 47 -2.90 -0.21 -35.37
N PRO A 48 -1.98 -1.19 -35.40
CA PRO A 48 -1.83 -2.06 -36.54
C PRO A 48 -2.58 -3.39 -36.28
N SER A 49 -3.59 -3.67 -37.10
CA SER A 49 -4.14 -5.03 -37.25
C SER A 49 -3.73 -5.60 -38.60
N ALA A 50 -3.15 -6.80 -38.53
CA ALA A 50 -2.59 -7.54 -39.64
C ALA A 50 -3.68 -8.20 -40.50
N THR A 51 -3.39 -8.24 -41.79
CA THR A 51 -4.11 -8.94 -42.87
C THR A 51 -3.96 -10.46 -42.75
N ALA A 52 -5.05 -11.21 -42.94
CA ALA A 52 -5.00 -12.63 -43.31
C ALA A 52 -6.03 -12.91 -44.43
N PRO A 53 -5.72 -13.81 -45.38
CA PRO A 53 -6.49 -13.98 -46.60
C PRO A 53 -7.67 -14.95 -46.47
N ALA A 54 -8.57 -14.83 -47.45
CA ALA A 54 -9.81 -15.55 -47.64
C ALA A 54 -9.65 -17.06 -47.90
N THR A 55 -10.67 -17.84 -47.54
CA THR A 55 -10.96 -19.14 -48.14
C THR A 55 -12.48 -19.33 -48.22
N ALA A 56 -12.91 -19.91 -49.33
CA ALA A 56 -14.28 -19.93 -49.85
C ALA A 56 -15.21 -20.99 -49.22
N THR A 57 -16.51 -20.71 -49.44
CA THR A 57 -17.77 -21.48 -49.44
C THR A 57 -17.74 -23.01 -49.25
N PRO A 58 -18.81 -23.60 -48.66
CA PRO A 58 -19.87 -24.10 -49.53
C PRO A 58 -21.32 -23.89 -49.04
N SER A 59 -22.22 -24.10 -50.00
CA SER A 59 -23.65 -23.85 -50.07
C SER A 59 -24.53 -24.48 -48.98
N ALA A 60 -25.61 -23.75 -48.66
CA ALA A 60 -26.78 -24.25 -47.95
C ALA A 60 -27.65 -25.15 -48.85
N SER A 61 -28.27 -26.16 -48.27
CA SER A 61 -29.45 -26.85 -48.81
C SER A 61 -30.48 -27.00 -47.70
N ALA A 62 -31.74 -26.80 -48.08
CA ALA A 62 -32.88 -26.64 -47.18
C ALA A 62 -33.71 -27.94 -47.09
N VAL A 63 -34.10 -28.27 -45.85
CA VAL A 63 -35.28 -28.98 -45.30
C VAL A 63 -36.00 -30.09 -46.09
N THR A 64 -36.31 -31.22 -45.42
CA THR A 64 -37.67 -31.74 -45.07
C THR A 64 -37.61 -33.07 -44.26
N PRO A 65 -38.69 -33.56 -43.59
CA PRO A 65 -38.64 -34.06 -42.20
C PRO A 65 -39.12 -35.52 -41.93
N THR A 66 -38.79 -36.07 -40.72
CA THR A 66 -39.51 -37.07 -39.85
C THR A 66 -39.77 -38.51 -40.42
N PRO A 67 -39.89 -39.65 -39.67
CA PRO A 67 -40.17 -39.87 -38.23
C PRO A 67 -39.34 -40.93 -37.44
N ALA A 68 -39.49 -40.83 -36.11
CA ALA A 68 -39.64 -41.89 -35.09
C ALA A 68 -38.56 -42.97 -34.84
N SER A 69 -37.96 -42.90 -33.64
CA SER A 69 -38.03 -43.98 -32.64
C SER A 69 -37.56 -43.45 -31.28
N ALA A 70 -38.50 -43.14 -30.39
CA ALA A 70 -38.21 -42.87 -28.99
C ALA A 70 -38.47 -44.16 -28.19
N SER A 71 -37.39 -44.84 -27.83
CA SER A 71 -37.40 -45.97 -26.92
C SER A 71 -37.19 -45.49 -25.48
N ALA A 72 -38.15 -45.85 -24.62
CA ALA A 72 -38.12 -46.01 -23.17
C ALA A 72 -37.65 -44.86 -22.24
N PRO A 73 -38.35 -44.62 -21.12
CA PRO A 73 -37.93 -43.64 -20.12
C PRO A 73 -36.66 -44.11 -19.39
N ALA A 74 -35.65 -43.24 -19.35
CA ALA A 74 -34.43 -43.45 -18.59
C ALA A 74 -34.72 -43.42 -17.08
N SER A 75 -34.19 -44.42 -16.38
CA SER A 75 -34.16 -44.55 -14.93
C SER A 75 -33.43 -43.35 -14.28
N PRO A 76 -33.82 -42.89 -13.07
CA PRO A 76 -33.16 -41.75 -12.42
C PRO A 76 -31.68 -42.05 -12.14
N ALA A 77 -30.80 -41.20 -12.68
CA ALA A 77 -29.37 -41.25 -12.40
C ALA A 77 -29.11 -41.03 -10.90
N ALA A 78 -28.26 -41.88 -10.33
CA ALA A 78 -27.80 -41.77 -8.95
C ALA A 78 -27.11 -40.41 -8.68
N PRO A 79 -27.12 -39.90 -7.44
CA PRO A 79 -26.53 -38.60 -7.11
C PRO A 79 -25.04 -38.59 -7.44
N GLY A 80 -24.64 -37.69 -8.34
CA GLY A 80 -23.23 -37.48 -8.67
C GLY A 80 -22.44 -37.11 -7.41
N LYS A 81 -21.36 -37.85 -7.14
CA LYS A 81 -20.40 -37.50 -6.09
C LYS A 81 -19.92 -36.07 -6.31
N THR A 82 -20.20 -35.20 -5.35
CA THR A 82 -19.58 -33.88 -5.24
C THR A 82 -18.06 -34.05 -5.31
N PRO A 83 -17.35 -33.36 -6.23
CA PRO A 83 -15.90 -33.40 -6.27
C PRO A 83 -15.34 -32.98 -4.91
N ALA A 84 -14.44 -33.80 -4.35
CA ALA A 84 -13.74 -33.46 -3.12
C ALA A 84 -13.05 -32.09 -3.29
N ALA A 85 -13.18 -31.23 -2.29
CA ALA A 85 -12.54 -29.93 -2.27
C ALA A 85 -11.04 -30.08 -2.56
N ALA A 86 -10.52 -29.27 -3.50
CA ALA A 86 -9.11 -29.30 -3.83
C ALA A 86 -8.26 -29.04 -2.57
N PRO A 87 -7.15 -29.77 -2.38
CA PRO A 87 -6.29 -29.57 -1.22
C PRO A 87 -5.79 -28.13 -1.16
N ALA A 88 -5.77 -27.54 0.04
CA ALA A 88 -5.30 -26.17 0.26
C ALA A 88 -3.84 -26.04 -0.21
N VAL A 89 -3.57 -25.06 -1.08
CA VAL A 89 -2.21 -24.75 -1.54
C VAL A 89 -1.41 -24.24 -0.35
N VAL A 90 -0.29 -24.89 -0.03
CA VAL A 90 0.63 -24.39 1.00
C VAL A 90 1.37 -23.18 0.45
N THR A 91 1.02 -21.99 0.90
CA THR A 91 1.71 -20.75 0.53
C THR A 91 3.09 -20.71 1.19
N ARG A 92 4.15 -20.56 0.38
CA ARG A 92 5.56 -20.38 0.77
C ARG A 92 6.02 -18.93 0.59
N LEU A 93 5.12 -17.97 0.77
CA LEU A 93 5.50 -16.57 0.84
C LEU A 93 6.10 -16.31 2.23
N SER A 94 7.31 -15.76 2.31
CA SER A 94 7.90 -15.35 3.58
C SER A 94 8.16 -13.85 3.59
N LEU A 95 7.94 -13.25 4.77
CA LEU A 95 8.06 -11.82 5.00
C LEU A 95 8.90 -11.58 6.24
N THR A 96 9.88 -10.70 6.13
CA THR A 96 10.68 -10.23 7.27
C THR A 96 10.67 -8.71 7.32
N ALA A 97 10.66 -8.16 8.53
CA ALA A 97 10.78 -6.73 8.77
C ALA A 97 11.82 -6.50 9.86
N ALA A 98 12.73 -5.55 9.65
CA ALA A 98 13.82 -5.28 10.57
C ALA A 98 14.11 -3.77 10.66
N ALA A 99 14.13 -3.24 11.88
CA ALA A 99 14.61 -1.88 12.13
C ALA A 99 16.11 -1.77 11.81
N ALA A 100 16.53 -0.64 11.22
CA ALA A 100 17.94 -0.42 10.89
C ALA A 100 18.86 -0.41 12.13
N SER A 101 18.31 -0.05 13.29
CA SER A 101 18.99 -0.07 14.59
C SER A 101 19.09 -1.45 15.25
N GLY A 102 18.47 -2.48 14.66
CA GLY A 102 18.35 -3.82 15.24
C GLY A 102 17.21 -3.92 16.26
N GLY A 103 16.47 -5.03 16.22
CA GLY A 103 15.28 -5.24 17.04
C GLY A 103 14.06 -4.49 16.52
N GLY A 104 13.39 -3.73 17.39
CA GLY A 104 12.17 -2.97 17.08
C GLY A 104 12.40 -1.48 16.83
N LEU A 105 11.36 -0.80 16.36
CA LEU A 105 11.31 0.64 16.21
C LEU A 105 11.15 1.33 17.57
N LYS A 106 11.93 2.37 17.81
CA LYS A 106 11.96 3.17 19.05
C LYS A 106 11.78 4.64 18.71
N LEU A 107 10.54 5.06 18.53
CA LEU A 107 10.20 6.42 18.14
C LEU A 107 10.18 7.37 19.33
N VAL A 108 10.39 8.65 19.04
CA VAL A 108 10.13 9.75 19.97
C VAL A 108 9.00 10.58 19.37
N ARG A 109 8.00 10.95 20.17
CA ARG A 109 6.90 11.83 19.77
C ARG A 109 7.46 13.13 19.18
N GLY A 110 7.09 13.45 17.94
CA GLY A 110 7.61 14.62 17.23
C GLY A 110 9.10 14.55 16.86
N GLY A 111 9.76 13.42 17.13
CA GLY A 111 11.16 13.18 16.84
C GLY A 111 11.43 12.75 15.38
N PRO A 112 12.69 12.40 15.07
CA PRO A 112 13.07 11.97 13.73
C PRO A 112 12.43 10.62 13.37
N ALA A 113 12.29 10.39 12.06
CA ALA A 113 11.88 9.09 11.55
C ALA A 113 12.97 8.03 11.76
N GLN A 114 12.55 6.79 12.04
CA GLN A 114 13.44 5.64 12.05
C GLN A 114 13.20 4.75 10.84
N GLU A 115 14.30 4.30 10.25
CA GLU A 115 14.28 3.44 9.08
C GLU A 115 14.14 1.97 9.46
N PHE A 116 13.45 1.23 8.61
CA PHE A 116 13.37 -0.22 8.65
C PHE A 116 13.25 -0.77 7.23
N THR A 117 13.56 -2.05 7.09
CA THR A 117 13.52 -2.75 5.81
C THR A 117 12.49 -3.85 5.88
N VAL A 118 11.77 -4.06 4.79
CA VAL A 118 10.87 -5.20 4.61
C VAL A 118 11.38 -6.02 3.44
N THR A 119 11.57 -7.32 3.66
CA THR A 119 11.96 -8.27 2.61
C THR A 119 10.88 -9.31 2.46
N VAL A 120 10.44 -9.52 1.23
CA VAL A 120 9.49 -10.56 0.84
C VAL A 120 10.16 -11.54 -0.12
N HIS A 121 9.97 -12.83 0.12
CA HIS A 121 10.44 -13.89 -0.75
C HIS A 121 9.25 -14.75 -1.20
N ASN A 122 9.16 -14.95 -2.52
CA ASN A 122 8.15 -15.79 -3.12
C ASN A 122 8.67 -17.20 -3.38
N GLY A 123 8.59 -18.09 -2.39
CA GLY A 123 8.92 -19.51 -2.59
C GLY A 123 7.79 -20.33 -3.22
N ASN A 124 6.75 -19.71 -3.76
CA ASN A 124 5.65 -20.41 -4.42
C ASN A 124 6.02 -20.79 -5.85
N SER A 125 5.30 -21.77 -6.41
CA SER A 125 5.42 -22.12 -7.83
C SER A 125 4.79 -21.09 -8.78
N GLN A 126 3.99 -20.16 -8.25
CA GLN A 126 3.29 -19.12 -8.99
C GLN A 126 3.94 -17.75 -8.75
N ALA A 127 3.88 -16.88 -9.75
CA ALA A 127 4.25 -15.47 -9.62
C ALA A 127 3.05 -14.64 -9.14
N TYR A 128 3.33 -13.51 -8.48
CA TYR A 128 2.32 -12.49 -8.19
C TYR A 128 2.41 -11.38 -9.22
N GLY A 129 1.29 -10.99 -9.82
CA GLY A 129 1.19 -9.84 -10.71
C GLY A 129 1.27 -8.52 -9.93
N HIS A 130 0.51 -8.44 -8.83
CA HIS A 130 0.43 -7.25 -7.99
C HIS A 130 0.55 -7.59 -6.50
N LEU A 131 1.79 -7.82 -6.04
CA LEU A 131 2.05 -7.99 -4.62
C LEU A 131 2.33 -6.64 -3.95
N LEU A 132 1.50 -6.26 -2.98
CA LEU A 132 1.62 -5.03 -2.20
C LEU A 132 2.17 -5.32 -0.79
N ILE A 133 3.02 -4.44 -0.26
CA ILE A 133 3.35 -4.43 1.17
C ILE A 133 2.44 -3.39 1.84
N ALA A 134 1.59 -3.85 2.76
CA ALA A 134 0.64 -3.02 3.47
C ALA A 134 0.97 -2.97 4.97
N PHE A 135 0.60 -1.87 5.61
CA PHE A 135 0.90 -1.62 7.01
C PHE A 135 -0.36 -1.34 7.80
N GLN A 136 -0.47 -1.96 8.97
CA GLN A 136 -1.53 -1.70 9.92
C GLN A 136 -0.98 -1.54 11.33
N MET A 137 -1.64 -0.73 12.14
CA MET A 137 -1.35 -0.60 13.55
C MET A 137 -2.64 -0.30 14.31
N GLU A 138 -2.75 -0.87 15.51
CA GLU A 138 -3.71 -0.45 16.52
C GLU A 138 -2.93 0.28 17.61
N PRO A 139 -2.98 1.61 17.67
CA PRO A 139 -2.36 2.34 18.76
C PRO A 139 -3.18 2.10 20.03
N LEU A 140 -2.51 1.57 21.05
CA LEU A 140 -3.07 1.57 22.40
C LEU A 140 -3.03 3.03 22.91
N THR A 141 -4.19 3.67 22.94
CA THR A 141 -4.36 5.01 23.52
C THR A 141 -4.64 4.86 25.01
N GLY A 142 -4.07 5.73 25.85
CA GLY A 142 -4.43 5.70 27.27
C GLY A 142 -3.43 6.28 28.26
N GLU A 143 -2.26 6.73 27.82
CA GLU A 143 -1.29 7.34 28.75
C GLU A 143 -1.68 8.80 29.05
N PRO A 144 -1.66 9.25 30.33
CA PRO A 144 -2.01 10.61 30.71
C PRO A 144 -1.19 11.66 29.94
N GLY A 145 -1.81 12.44 29.05
CA GLY A 145 -1.12 13.38 28.16
C GLY A 145 -1.02 12.94 26.69
N ASP A 146 -1.65 11.82 26.33
CA ASP A 146 -2.12 11.61 24.96
C ASP A 146 -3.22 12.62 24.68
N LEU A 147 -2.98 13.51 23.72
CA LEU A 147 -3.98 14.46 23.26
C LEU A 147 -4.99 13.71 22.39
N PRO A 148 -6.26 14.14 22.28
CA PRO A 148 -7.14 13.68 21.21
C PRO A 148 -6.38 13.85 19.88
N GLY A 149 -6.02 12.71 19.30
CA GLY A 149 -5.00 12.65 18.26
C GLY A 149 -5.51 13.21 16.94
N PRO A 150 -4.63 13.75 16.09
CA PRO A 150 -4.98 14.05 14.70
C PRO A 150 -5.40 12.76 13.98
N ALA A 151 -6.08 12.90 12.83
CA ALA A 151 -6.46 11.76 11.99
C ALA A 151 -5.28 10.84 11.62
N THR A 152 -4.03 11.32 11.68
CA THR A 152 -2.81 10.59 11.30
C THR A 152 -1.73 10.67 12.40
N PRO A 153 -1.76 9.77 13.41
CA PRO A 153 -0.83 9.80 14.54
C PRO A 153 0.64 9.49 14.17
N PHE A 154 0.84 8.83 13.03
CA PHE A 154 2.15 8.42 12.51
C PHE A 154 2.28 8.81 11.03
N VAL A 155 3.52 8.98 10.59
CA VAL A 155 3.83 9.17 9.16
C VAL A 155 4.78 8.07 8.71
N LEU A 156 4.30 7.28 7.75
CA LEU A 156 5.06 6.23 7.08
C LEU A 156 5.48 6.71 5.70
N GLU A 157 6.73 6.44 5.34
CA GLU A 157 7.27 6.76 4.03
C GLU A 157 8.07 5.58 3.48
N ARG A 158 8.02 5.38 2.16
CA ARG A 158 8.79 4.39 1.41
C ARG A 158 9.90 5.09 0.63
N ARG A 159 11.08 4.49 0.57
CA ARG A 159 12.18 4.96 -0.28
C ARG A 159 11.88 4.55 -1.72
N ASP A 160 11.77 5.53 -2.61
CA ASP A 160 11.74 5.28 -4.05
C ASP A 160 13.13 4.78 -4.49
N PRO A 161 13.25 3.56 -5.04
CA PRO A 161 14.54 3.00 -5.42
C PRO A 161 15.15 3.71 -6.65
N ALA A 162 14.35 4.34 -7.51
CA ALA A 162 14.83 4.99 -8.72
C ALA A 162 15.40 6.39 -8.42
N THR A 163 14.69 7.17 -7.59
CA THR A 163 15.09 8.55 -7.27
C THR A 163 15.86 8.66 -5.96
N GLY A 164 15.78 7.65 -5.10
CA GLY A 164 16.27 7.72 -3.74
C GLY A 164 15.52 8.71 -2.86
N THR A 165 14.33 9.19 -3.25
CA THR A 165 13.52 10.09 -2.42
C THR A 165 12.56 9.33 -1.52
N TRP A 166 12.15 9.93 -0.41
CA TRP A 166 11.11 9.37 0.45
C TRP A 166 9.73 9.83 -0.04
N ARG A 167 8.79 8.91 -0.16
CA ARG A 167 7.40 9.18 -0.56
C ARG A 167 6.45 8.69 0.52
N ALA A 168 5.33 9.38 0.70
CA ALA A 168 4.28 8.92 1.60
C ALA A 168 3.83 7.49 1.24
N ALA A 169 3.58 6.69 2.27
CA ALA A 169 3.05 5.34 2.14
C ALA A 169 1.89 5.17 3.12
N ASP A 170 0.93 4.32 2.75
CA ASP A 170 -0.28 4.14 3.54
C ASP A 170 -0.01 3.32 4.80
N LEU A 171 -0.53 3.83 5.91
CA LEU A 171 -0.55 3.17 7.20
C LEU A 171 -1.99 3.18 7.72
N ARG A 172 -2.57 2.00 7.84
CA ARG A 172 -3.95 1.85 8.34
C ARG A 172 -3.95 1.81 9.85
N ILE A 173 -4.75 2.67 10.47
CA ILE A 173 -4.99 2.67 11.92
C ILE A 173 -6.33 2.01 12.19
N ALA A 174 -6.32 0.69 12.47
CA ALA A 174 -7.54 -0.10 12.61
C ALA A 174 -7.29 -1.45 13.30
N THR A 175 -8.37 -2.05 13.83
CA THR A 175 -8.37 -3.33 14.54
C THR A 175 -8.77 -4.51 13.66
N ASP A 176 -9.59 -4.27 12.65
CA ASP A 176 -10.09 -5.27 11.70
C ASP A 176 -9.06 -5.52 10.58
N ALA A 177 -9.22 -6.60 9.82
CA ALA A 177 -8.47 -6.84 8.59
C ALA A 177 -9.20 -6.20 7.41
N LYS A 178 -8.48 -5.53 6.52
CA LYS A 178 -9.03 -5.06 5.24
C LYS A 178 -8.91 -6.19 4.20
N PRO A 179 -9.99 -6.59 3.51
CA PRO A 179 -9.93 -7.57 2.43
C PRO A 179 -8.93 -7.19 1.32
N ALA A 180 -8.29 -8.18 0.72
CA ALA A 180 -7.23 -7.99 -0.28
C ALA A 180 -7.72 -7.26 -1.53
N HIS A 181 -8.92 -7.58 -2.03
CA HIS A 181 -9.51 -6.96 -3.23
C HIS A 181 -9.75 -5.44 -3.09
N LEU A 182 -9.75 -4.90 -1.87
CA LEU A 182 -9.88 -3.46 -1.62
C LEU A 182 -8.53 -2.73 -1.62
N TYR A 183 -7.42 -3.44 -1.73
CA TYR A 183 -6.11 -2.85 -1.98
C TYR A 183 -5.89 -2.63 -3.47
N THR A 184 -5.16 -1.58 -3.81
CA THR A 184 -4.86 -1.21 -5.19
C THR A 184 -3.36 -1.04 -5.38
N GLY A 185 -2.88 -1.29 -6.59
CA GLY A 185 -1.46 -1.20 -6.92
C GLY A 185 -0.70 -2.46 -6.52
N GLY A 186 0.58 -2.32 -6.19
CA GLY A 186 1.48 -3.45 -5.98
C GLY A 186 2.54 -3.53 -7.07
N THR A 187 3.43 -4.51 -6.94
CA THR A 187 4.50 -4.74 -7.92
C THR A 187 4.64 -6.23 -8.14
N ALA A 188 4.91 -6.61 -9.39
CA ALA A 188 5.14 -8.00 -9.74
C ALA A 188 6.26 -8.62 -8.91
N LEU A 189 6.07 -9.87 -8.51
CA LEU A 189 7.07 -10.67 -7.85
C LEU A 189 7.08 -12.06 -8.49
N ALA A 190 8.13 -12.33 -9.27
CA ALA A 190 8.30 -13.61 -9.94
C ALA A 190 8.40 -14.75 -8.92
N ARG A 191 8.23 -15.97 -9.41
CA ARG A 191 8.54 -17.19 -8.67
C ARG A 191 9.99 -17.17 -8.19
N ASP A 192 10.22 -17.66 -6.97
CA ASP A 192 11.52 -17.77 -6.29
C ASP A 192 12.27 -16.42 -6.17
N ALA A 193 11.59 -15.30 -6.42
CA ALA A 193 12.18 -13.97 -6.35
C ALA A 193 12.12 -13.38 -4.94
N VAL A 194 13.06 -12.48 -4.67
CA VAL A 194 13.13 -11.70 -3.44
C VAL A 194 12.97 -10.23 -3.79
N ARG A 195 12.15 -9.51 -3.02
CA ARG A 195 12.01 -8.06 -3.09
C ARG A 195 12.27 -7.46 -1.72
N THR A 196 13.10 -6.43 -1.69
CA THR A 196 13.45 -5.69 -0.47
C THR A 196 13.10 -4.23 -0.64
N GLU A 197 12.42 -3.67 0.34
CA GLU A 197 11.94 -2.29 0.34
C GLU A 197 12.33 -1.58 1.63
N ARG A 198 12.69 -0.29 1.51
CA ARG A 198 13.08 0.54 2.65
C ARG A 198 11.96 1.49 3.03
N TYR A 199 11.71 1.58 4.31
CA TYR A 199 10.67 2.40 4.90
C TYR A 199 11.26 3.26 6.02
N ARG A 200 10.55 4.32 6.37
CA ARG A 200 10.78 5.05 7.62
C ARG A 200 9.47 5.44 8.26
N LEU A 201 9.43 5.40 9.58
CA LEU A 201 8.26 5.73 10.38
C LEU A 201 8.63 6.81 11.40
N ARG A 202 7.75 7.81 11.58
CA ARG A 202 7.83 8.76 12.71
C ARG A 202 6.51 8.88 13.43
N ALA A 203 6.57 9.12 14.74
CA ALA A 203 5.44 9.57 15.52
C ALA A 203 5.29 11.09 15.37
N THR A 204 4.07 11.56 15.13
CA THR A 204 3.79 13.00 15.08
C THR A 204 3.94 13.63 16.47
N ALA A 205 3.95 14.96 16.55
CA ALA A 205 4.06 15.68 17.82
C ALA A 205 2.87 15.42 18.77
N THR A 206 1.75 14.94 18.23
CA THR A 206 0.50 14.64 18.95
C THR A 206 0.16 13.14 18.92
N GLY A 207 1.06 12.30 18.41
CA GLY A 207 0.87 10.85 18.33
C GLY A 207 0.90 10.16 19.70
N PRO A 208 0.30 8.96 19.82
CA PRO A 208 0.21 8.22 21.07
C PRO A 208 1.59 7.78 21.56
N THR A 209 1.69 7.55 22.86
CA THR A 209 2.90 6.98 23.50
C THR A 209 2.63 5.57 23.99
N GLY A 210 3.69 4.79 24.20
CA GLY A 210 3.58 3.38 24.60
C GLY A 210 4.05 2.43 23.51
N SER A 211 3.69 1.16 23.67
CA SER A 211 4.10 0.07 22.77
C SER A 211 2.91 -0.45 22.00
N SER A 212 3.04 -0.52 20.67
CA SER A 212 2.06 -1.10 19.77
C SER A 212 2.80 -1.67 18.57
N PRO A 213 2.52 -2.91 18.14
CA PRO A 213 3.23 -3.49 17.00
C PRO A 213 2.85 -2.78 15.69
N LEU A 214 3.82 -2.67 14.79
CA LEU A 214 3.55 -2.39 13.38
C LEU A 214 3.35 -3.73 12.67
N LEU A 215 2.13 -3.99 12.22
CA LEU A 215 1.82 -5.17 11.41
C LEU A 215 2.18 -4.88 9.96
N VAL A 216 2.93 -5.78 9.36
CA VAL A 216 3.34 -5.73 7.96
C VAL A 216 2.73 -6.93 7.26
N TYR A 217 1.99 -6.68 6.19
CA TYR A 217 1.35 -7.70 5.36
C TYR A 217 1.93 -7.68 3.96
N ALA A 218 2.06 -8.86 3.37
CA ALA A 218 2.14 -8.99 1.92
C ALA A 218 0.73 -9.35 1.42
N ILE A 219 0.20 -8.52 0.52
CA ILE A 219 -1.16 -8.62 -0.01
C ILE A 219 -1.08 -8.95 -1.49
N ASP A 220 -1.79 -9.98 -1.92
CA ASP A 220 -2.07 -10.22 -3.32
C ASP A 220 -3.24 -9.34 -3.76
N ALA A 221 -2.93 -8.22 -4.42
CA ALA A 221 -3.96 -7.27 -4.87
C ALA A 221 -4.76 -7.78 -6.08
N ASP A 222 -4.36 -8.92 -6.66
CA ASP A 222 -5.12 -9.60 -7.72
C ASP A 222 -6.13 -10.62 -7.16
N ALA A 223 -6.19 -10.80 -5.84
CA ALA A 223 -7.12 -11.75 -5.21
C ALA A 223 -8.57 -11.36 -5.50
N ALA A 224 -9.34 -12.33 -6.03
CA ALA A 224 -10.75 -12.12 -6.31
C ALA A 224 -11.56 -12.02 -5.02
N GLU A 225 -12.54 -11.10 -5.01
CA GLU A 225 -13.45 -10.88 -3.89
C GLU A 225 -14.10 -12.19 -3.42
N GLY A 226 -14.14 -12.39 -2.10
CA GLY A 226 -14.80 -13.53 -1.48
C GLY A 226 -14.02 -14.85 -1.56
N THR A 227 -12.87 -14.88 -2.24
CA THR A 227 -11.99 -16.05 -2.23
C THR A 227 -11.22 -16.18 -0.92
N ARG A 228 -10.66 -17.35 -0.65
CA ARG A 228 -9.81 -17.55 0.53
C ARG A 228 -8.61 -16.59 0.55
N ALA A 229 -7.98 -16.36 -0.60
CA ALA A 229 -6.85 -15.43 -0.73
C ALA A 229 -7.23 -13.97 -0.43
N ASP A 230 -8.52 -13.64 -0.49
CA ASP A 230 -9.03 -12.31 -0.18
C ASP A 230 -8.99 -11.97 1.33
N PHE A 231 -9.12 -13.00 2.17
CA PHE A 231 -9.10 -12.86 3.63
C PHE A 231 -7.80 -13.38 4.25
N GLU A 232 -7.11 -14.28 3.56
CA GLU A 232 -5.82 -14.79 3.99
C GLU A 232 -4.70 -13.95 3.40
N HIS A 233 -4.09 -13.14 4.25
CA HIS A 233 -2.85 -12.46 3.89
C HIS A 233 -1.75 -13.51 3.69
N PRO A 234 -1.19 -13.69 2.48
CA PRO A 234 -0.26 -14.78 2.17
C PRO A 234 1.03 -14.76 3.01
N GLY A 235 1.34 -13.63 3.67
CA GLY A 235 2.34 -13.55 4.73
C GLY A 235 2.17 -12.29 5.58
N HIS A 236 2.45 -12.39 6.89
CA HIS A 236 2.50 -11.23 7.77
C HIS A 236 3.63 -11.35 8.80
N VAL A 237 4.10 -10.21 9.30
CA VAL A 237 5.06 -10.13 10.40
C VAL A 237 4.74 -8.94 11.28
N SER A 238 5.04 -9.06 12.57
CA SER A 238 4.91 -7.99 13.55
C SER A 238 6.28 -7.40 13.85
N LEU A 239 6.45 -6.09 13.61
CA LEU A 239 7.64 -5.34 13.99
C LEU A 239 7.36 -4.62 15.31
N PRO A 240 8.06 -4.95 16.41
CA PRO A 240 7.86 -4.26 17.68
C PRO A 240 8.12 -2.77 17.52
N LEU A 241 7.23 -1.95 18.08
CA LEU A 241 7.33 -0.50 18.04
C LEU A 241 6.99 0.08 19.41
N THR A 242 7.84 0.99 19.88
CA THR A 242 7.63 1.77 21.10
C THR A 242 7.80 3.25 20.79
N THR A 243 6.86 4.09 21.23
CA THR A 243 6.92 5.55 21.13
C THR A 243 7.06 6.17 22.52
N ARG A 244 8.09 7.00 22.70
CA ARG A 244 8.38 7.71 23.96
C ARG A 244 8.09 9.20 23.84
N ARG A 245 7.91 9.87 24.98
CA ARG A 245 7.81 11.33 25.06
C ARG A 245 9.18 11.98 24.92
N ILE A 246 9.18 13.24 24.47
CA ILE A 246 10.30 14.14 24.71
C ILE A 246 10.25 14.50 26.20
N LEU A 247 11.34 14.24 26.93
CA LEU A 247 11.51 14.65 28.33
C LEU A 247 11.95 16.11 28.40
#